data_AF-A0B5K8-F1
#
_entry.id   AF-A0B5K8-F1
#
_cell.length_a   1.000
_cell.length_b   1.000
_cell.length_c   1.000
_cell.angle_alpha   90.00
_cell.angle_beta   90.00
_cell.angle_gamma   90.00
#
_symmetry.space_group_name_H-M   'P 1'
#
loop_
_entity.id
_entity.type
_entity.pdbx_description
1 polymer ?
#
loop_
_entity_poly.entity_id
_entity_poly.type
_entity_poly.pdbx_seq_one_letter_code
_entity_poly.pdbx_strand_id
1 'polypeptide(L)'
;MKPIYLILIMLLLSGIASAQLEPDRERFDIEIHPGEVIHKVLTLTNTGEEPVSRIRTTAVGGDAKDMIMIDIPKKAIDPGDDMDVDIFFMAPPETKPGLYTGFFYIFDETAPPALPIAISFNLNVIEKDSYNVGLYINDAKEVSGEVTPDEPVEFDLEVRNTGRFRDLIEVYIPEVPAGWQPRLYDGDEEIDLPYSLALPSGSSHHLTLKVEVNENARSGSMRIVGESQGNRSKNASVTVNLDVGVVVKGYDVRIDIPKQVIVNRSYEGRITLFLENNVRVMVDAISDPSLLIVPSSMVLDIDGKFGSANFTLIATEPSGYAIVFRMVDTNGVPFPPEVVYLEAVEPSGLAVITSADPRYMAVASLLSGNNTTVPVIQVEDRVSKDIMDMLLPYSDVIILGSESEVSSKIESELSGFNVSRIAGSDLAETSWILADKMWSNQTAVVVSGPSEIDVFRSYQIAKRSGLPLVVCGDELTDSITTSIKSMMAKGLEKAIIASGVSDSVVTSLKVMGLSVEVS
;
A
#
# COMPACT_ATOMS: atom_id res chain seq x y z
N MET A 1 -45.45 -72.42 100.27
CA MET A 1 -46.02 -71.10 100.62
C MET A 1 -44.97 -70.03 100.29
N LYS A 2 -45.34 -68.95 99.56
CA LYS A 2 -44.61 -67.65 99.58
C LYS A 2 -44.46 -67.17 101.04
N PRO A 3 -43.59 -66.18 101.41
CA PRO A 3 -42.78 -65.23 100.63
C PRO A 3 -41.34 -65.06 101.19
N ILE A 4 -40.71 -63.90 100.93
CA ILE A 4 -39.40 -63.37 101.43
C ILE A 4 -38.24 -63.57 100.44
N TYR A 5 -38.32 -62.88 99.30
CA TYR A 5 -37.16 -62.25 98.64
C TYR A 5 -37.67 -61.07 97.77
N LEU A 6 -38.61 -60.29 98.32
CA LEU A 6 -39.16 -59.08 97.69
C LEU A 6 -38.71 -57.80 98.41
N ILE A 7 -37.65 -57.89 99.22
CA ILE A 7 -37.07 -56.78 99.98
C ILE A 7 -35.55 -56.88 99.80
N LEU A 8 -35.07 -56.73 98.56
CA LEU A 8 -33.66 -56.41 98.29
C LEU A 8 -33.37 -55.94 96.84
N ILE A 9 -34.35 -55.98 95.93
CA ILE A 9 -34.24 -55.42 94.56
C ILE A 9 -35.46 -54.50 94.29
N MET A 10 -35.81 -53.70 95.29
CA MET A 10 -36.75 -52.57 95.20
C MET A 10 -36.13 -51.37 95.93
N LEU A 11 -34.81 -51.25 95.77
CA LEU A 11 -33.94 -50.21 96.30
C LEU A 11 -32.82 -49.96 95.30
N LEU A 12 -33.21 -49.79 94.02
CA LEU A 12 -32.41 -49.13 92.97
C LEU A 12 -33.33 -48.64 91.83
N LEU A 13 -34.53 -48.18 92.20
CA LEU A 13 -35.45 -47.41 91.36
C LEU A 13 -35.94 -46.19 92.16
N SER A 14 -34.99 -45.45 92.73
CA SER A 14 -35.16 -44.02 92.92
C SER A 14 -34.71 -43.39 91.60
N GLY A 15 -35.67 -43.03 90.75
CA GLY A 15 -35.39 -42.23 89.56
C GLY A 15 -34.71 -40.95 90.01
N ILE A 16 -33.40 -40.86 89.81
CA ILE A 16 -32.74 -39.57 89.76
C ILE A 16 -33.26 -38.97 88.47
N ALA A 17 -34.13 -37.98 88.58
CA ALA A 17 -34.50 -37.11 87.49
C ALA A 17 -33.23 -36.37 87.06
N SER A 18 -32.44 -36.97 86.17
CA SER A 18 -31.16 -36.43 85.73
C SER A 18 -31.33 -35.64 84.44
N ALA A 19 -30.54 -34.58 84.29
CA ALA A 19 -30.39 -33.90 83.02
C ALA A 19 -30.04 -34.92 81.92
N GLN A 20 -30.78 -34.91 80.80
CA GLN A 20 -30.60 -35.85 79.69
C GLN A 20 -30.53 -35.07 78.39
N LEU A 21 -29.41 -35.23 77.69
CA LEU A 21 -29.20 -34.63 76.37
C LEU A 21 -29.53 -35.67 75.29
N GLU A 22 -30.18 -35.22 74.22
CA GLU A 22 -30.43 -36.02 73.03
C GLU A 22 -30.07 -35.19 71.79
N PRO A 23 -29.18 -35.68 70.91
CA PRO A 23 -28.87 -34.98 69.66
C PRO A 23 -29.92 -35.29 68.59
N ASP A 24 -30.14 -34.35 67.68
CA ASP A 24 -30.95 -34.61 66.48
C ASP A 24 -30.31 -35.67 65.55
N ARG A 25 -28.99 -35.86 65.66
CA ARG A 25 -28.23 -36.89 64.93
C ARG A 25 -26.94 -37.29 65.66
N GLU A 26 -26.54 -38.54 65.49
CA GLU A 26 -25.30 -39.09 66.06
C GLU A 26 -24.16 -39.22 65.01
N ARG A 27 -24.44 -38.89 63.75
CA ARG A 27 -23.48 -39.02 62.64
C ARG A 27 -23.59 -37.91 61.61
N PHE A 28 -22.44 -37.43 61.14
CA PHE A 28 -22.31 -36.57 59.96
C PHE A 28 -21.57 -37.31 58.82
N ASP A 29 -22.14 -37.34 57.63
CA ASP A 29 -21.45 -37.76 56.41
C ASP A 29 -21.33 -36.53 55.50
N ILE A 30 -20.09 -36.11 55.23
CA ILE A 30 -19.78 -34.86 54.55
C ILE A 30 -18.88 -35.16 53.36
N GLU A 31 -19.29 -34.69 52.18
CA GLU A 31 -18.41 -34.57 51.03
C GLU A 31 -17.82 -33.17 51.02
N ILE A 32 -16.49 -33.07 50.92
CA ILE A 32 -15.77 -31.79 51.00
C ILE A 32 -14.60 -31.78 50.02
N HIS A 33 -14.30 -30.63 49.44
CA HIS A 33 -13.13 -30.47 48.57
C HIS A 33 -11.92 -29.88 49.32
N PRO A 34 -10.68 -30.19 48.92
CA PRO A 34 -9.50 -29.51 49.47
C PRO A 34 -9.60 -27.98 49.33
N GLY A 35 -9.40 -27.27 50.43
CA GLY A 35 -9.54 -25.81 50.57
C GLY A 35 -10.93 -25.33 50.99
N GLU A 36 -11.89 -26.22 51.21
CA GLU A 36 -13.28 -25.88 51.54
C GLU A 36 -13.56 -25.97 53.05
N VAL A 37 -14.56 -25.20 53.50
CA VAL A 37 -15.11 -25.24 54.86
C VAL A 37 -16.63 -25.40 54.75
N ILE A 38 -17.18 -26.41 55.43
CA ILE A 38 -18.60 -26.72 55.47
C ILE A 38 -19.13 -26.51 56.88
N HIS A 39 -20.16 -25.68 56.99
CA HIS A 39 -20.88 -25.43 58.24
C HIS A 39 -22.07 -26.39 58.36
N LYS A 40 -22.20 -27.01 59.53
CA LYS A 40 -23.34 -27.84 59.95
C LYS A 40 -23.77 -27.44 61.35
N VAL A 41 -25.04 -27.71 61.65
CA VAL A 41 -25.62 -27.48 62.96
C VAL A 41 -25.98 -28.83 63.57
N LEU A 42 -25.61 -29.03 64.83
CA LEU A 42 -26.06 -30.13 65.68
C LEU A 42 -27.03 -29.56 66.70
N THR A 43 -28.28 -30.03 66.71
CA THR A 43 -29.28 -29.57 67.68
C THR A 43 -29.31 -30.53 68.86
N LEU A 44 -29.12 -30.01 70.07
CA LEU A 44 -29.17 -30.76 71.32
C LEU A 44 -30.45 -30.41 72.08
N THR A 45 -31.29 -31.39 72.35
CA THR A 45 -32.52 -31.24 73.15
C THR A 45 -32.28 -31.73 74.57
N ASN A 46 -32.72 -30.96 75.57
CA ASN A 46 -32.76 -31.44 76.96
C ASN A 46 -34.06 -32.22 77.20
N THR A 47 -34.00 -33.55 77.14
CA THR A 47 -35.14 -34.44 77.40
C THR A 47 -35.28 -34.84 78.87
N GLY A 48 -34.38 -34.35 79.73
CA GLY A 48 -34.42 -34.55 81.18
C GLY A 48 -35.34 -33.55 81.89
N GLU A 49 -35.49 -33.72 83.20
CA GLU A 49 -36.33 -32.85 84.04
C GLU A 49 -35.55 -31.70 84.72
N GLU A 50 -34.22 -31.69 84.60
CA GLU A 50 -33.32 -30.64 85.16
C GLU A 50 -32.58 -29.87 84.04
N PRO A 51 -32.31 -28.55 84.21
CA PRO A 51 -31.54 -27.77 83.23
C PRO A 51 -30.11 -28.28 83.02
N VAL A 52 -29.65 -28.31 81.76
CA VAL A 52 -28.26 -28.60 81.39
C VAL A 52 -27.49 -27.30 81.23
N SER A 53 -26.39 -27.10 81.96
CA SER A 53 -25.70 -25.79 81.98
C SER A 53 -24.21 -25.82 81.62
N ARG A 54 -23.56 -26.99 81.57
CA ARG A 54 -22.12 -27.11 81.27
C ARG A 54 -21.82 -28.20 80.25
N ILE A 55 -22.25 -27.96 79.02
CA ILE A 55 -21.97 -28.84 77.89
C ILE A 55 -20.50 -28.74 77.49
N ARG A 56 -19.82 -29.89 77.43
CA ARG A 56 -18.43 -30.01 76.98
C ARG A 56 -18.27 -31.10 75.95
N THR A 57 -17.18 -30.98 75.18
CA THR A 57 -16.70 -31.99 74.25
C THR A 57 -15.37 -32.58 74.72
N THR A 58 -15.12 -33.83 74.34
CA THR A 58 -13.75 -34.40 74.39
C THR A 58 -12.90 -33.85 73.24
N ALA A 59 -11.59 -34.08 73.30
CA ALA A 59 -10.76 -33.99 72.11
C ALA A 59 -11.31 -34.93 71.02
N VAL A 60 -11.20 -34.50 69.77
CA VAL A 60 -11.65 -35.29 68.61
C VAL A 60 -10.69 -36.45 68.40
N GLY A 61 -11.22 -37.67 68.35
CA GLY A 61 -10.50 -38.87 67.97
C GLY A 61 -10.67 -39.17 66.48
N GLY A 62 -9.73 -39.93 65.89
CA GLY A 62 -9.71 -40.28 64.46
C GLY A 62 -8.59 -39.59 63.69
N ASP A 63 -8.56 -39.82 62.37
CA ASP A 63 -7.59 -39.21 61.44
C ASP A 63 -8.03 -37.83 60.94
N ALA A 64 -9.30 -37.47 61.12
CA ALA A 64 -9.86 -36.15 60.81
C ALA A 64 -9.81 -35.14 61.98
N LYS A 65 -9.04 -35.41 63.04
CA LYS A 65 -9.08 -34.63 64.30
C LYS A 65 -8.77 -33.13 64.14
N ASP A 66 -7.96 -32.77 63.16
CA ASP A 66 -7.55 -31.38 62.87
C ASP A 66 -8.41 -30.74 61.76
N MET A 67 -9.47 -31.43 61.32
CA MET A 67 -10.35 -31.04 60.20
C MET A 67 -11.74 -30.61 60.67
N ILE A 68 -11.90 -30.31 61.96
CA ILE A 68 -13.17 -29.94 62.58
C ILE A 68 -12.97 -28.86 63.64
N MET A 69 -13.91 -27.93 63.70
CA MET A 69 -14.05 -26.95 64.79
C MET A 69 -15.49 -26.99 65.30
N ILE A 70 -15.65 -27.03 66.63
CA ILE A 70 -16.96 -27.11 67.29
C ILE A 70 -17.11 -25.86 68.15
N ASP A 71 -18.17 -25.08 67.92
CA ASP A 71 -18.52 -23.91 68.71
C ASP A 71 -19.82 -24.18 69.49
N ILE A 72 -19.69 -24.26 70.82
CA ILE A 72 -20.81 -24.55 71.72
C ILE A 72 -21.24 -23.24 72.39
N PRO A 73 -22.52 -22.83 72.25
CA PRO A 73 -23.04 -21.67 72.95
C PRO A 73 -22.90 -21.80 74.47
N LYS A 74 -22.47 -20.72 75.14
CA LYS A 74 -22.41 -20.65 76.60
C LYS A 74 -23.78 -20.33 77.21
N LYS A 75 -24.77 -21.18 76.94
CA LYS A 75 -26.16 -21.03 77.42
C LYS A 75 -26.61 -22.33 78.07
N ALA A 76 -27.43 -22.22 79.12
CA ALA A 76 -28.13 -23.37 79.68
C ALA A 76 -29.33 -23.77 78.80
N ILE A 77 -29.68 -25.05 78.81
CA ILE A 77 -30.82 -25.63 78.13
C ILE A 77 -31.83 -26.07 79.20
N ASP A 78 -32.97 -25.41 79.26
CA ASP A 78 -34.05 -25.79 80.17
C ASP A 78 -34.73 -27.09 79.70
N PRO A 79 -35.42 -27.84 80.58
CA PRO A 79 -36.16 -29.04 80.19
C PRO A 79 -37.13 -28.79 79.02
N GLY A 80 -36.97 -29.55 77.95
CA GLY A 80 -37.77 -29.45 76.72
C GLY A 80 -37.29 -28.42 75.69
N ASP A 81 -36.25 -27.64 76.00
CA ASP A 81 -35.65 -26.68 75.06
C ASP A 81 -34.50 -27.30 74.25
N ASP A 82 -34.17 -26.62 73.14
CA ASP A 82 -33.10 -26.99 72.21
C ASP A 82 -31.92 -25.99 72.27
N MET A 83 -30.74 -26.47 71.90
CA MET A 83 -29.55 -25.65 71.61
C MET A 83 -28.85 -26.12 70.35
N ASP A 84 -28.60 -25.17 69.45
CA ASP A 84 -27.81 -25.39 68.25
C ASP A 84 -26.32 -25.24 68.54
N VAL A 85 -25.54 -26.24 68.16
CA VAL A 85 -24.07 -26.27 68.19
C VAL A 85 -23.56 -26.14 66.77
N ASP A 86 -22.72 -25.14 66.52
CA ASP A 86 -22.12 -24.92 65.21
C ASP A 86 -20.89 -25.82 65.03
N ILE A 87 -20.88 -26.61 63.96
CA ILE A 87 -19.79 -27.50 63.60
C ILE A 87 -19.26 -27.10 62.23
N PHE A 88 -17.97 -26.78 62.15
CA PHE A 88 -17.27 -26.45 60.92
C PHE A 88 -16.33 -27.58 60.56
N PHE A 89 -16.59 -28.26 59.45
CA PHE A 89 -15.68 -29.23 58.85
C PHE A 89 -14.81 -28.52 57.82
N MET A 90 -13.50 -28.76 57.82
CA MET A 90 -12.55 -28.09 56.95
C MET A 90 -11.53 -29.07 56.38
N ALA A 91 -11.26 -28.94 55.08
CA ALA A 91 -10.18 -29.69 54.43
C ALA A 91 -9.11 -28.69 53.96
N PRO A 92 -7.90 -28.68 54.52
CA PRO A 92 -6.80 -27.87 54.00
C PRO A 92 -6.52 -28.12 52.50
N PRO A 93 -6.02 -27.15 51.71
CA PRO A 93 -5.77 -27.29 50.26
C PRO A 93 -4.86 -28.45 49.85
N GLU A 94 -3.95 -28.86 50.74
CA GLU A 94 -3.00 -29.95 50.59
C GLU A 94 -3.55 -31.33 50.98
N THR A 95 -4.79 -31.40 51.46
CA THR A 95 -5.43 -32.66 51.88
C THR A 95 -5.59 -33.58 50.67
N LYS A 96 -5.12 -34.83 50.81
CA LYS A 96 -5.26 -35.83 49.74
C LYS A 96 -6.69 -36.35 49.69
N PRO A 97 -7.22 -36.65 48.49
CA PRO A 97 -8.52 -37.32 48.37
C PRO A 97 -8.55 -38.64 49.15
N GLY A 98 -9.68 -38.91 49.80
CA GLY A 98 -9.84 -40.08 50.65
C GLY A 98 -10.93 -39.91 51.70
N LEU A 99 -11.27 -41.02 52.36
CA LEU A 99 -12.20 -41.03 53.48
C LEU A 99 -11.43 -40.82 54.78
N TYR A 100 -11.76 -39.74 55.49
CA TYR A 100 -11.29 -39.45 56.83
C TYR A 100 -12.46 -39.59 57.81
N THR A 101 -12.18 -40.04 59.02
CA THR A 101 -13.18 -40.34 60.04
C THR A 101 -12.80 -39.68 61.36
N GLY A 102 -13.81 -39.27 62.11
CA GLY A 102 -13.60 -38.78 63.45
C GLY A 102 -14.80 -38.99 64.35
N PHE A 103 -14.57 -38.84 65.64
CA PHE A 103 -15.62 -38.87 66.64
C PHE A 103 -15.25 -38.01 67.84
N PHE A 104 -16.26 -37.54 68.55
CA PHE A 104 -16.09 -36.84 69.83
C PHE A 104 -17.29 -37.15 70.72
N TYR A 105 -17.12 -36.99 72.02
CA TYR A 105 -18.21 -37.15 72.97
C TYR A 105 -18.69 -35.79 73.46
N ILE A 106 -20.01 -35.63 73.56
CA ILE A 106 -20.67 -34.49 74.21
C ILE A 106 -21.26 -34.97 75.53
N PHE A 107 -21.07 -34.19 76.59
CA PHE A 107 -21.63 -34.52 77.91
C PHE A 107 -21.89 -33.24 78.72
N ASP A 108 -22.78 -33.35 79.70
CA ASP A 108 -22.95 -32.33 80.74
C ASP A 108 -21.97 -32.58 81.89
N GLU A 109 -21.17 -31.58 82.25
CA GLU A 109 -20.19 -31.66 83.34
C GLU A 109 -20.85 -31.52 84.73
N THR A 110 -22.10 -31.02 84.82
CA THR A 110 -22.77 -30.74 86.10
C THR A 110 -23.44 -31.93 86.79
N ALA A 111 -23.79 -33.00 86.06
CA ALA A 111 -24.53 -34.13 86.62
C ALA A 111 -23.86 -35.50 86.33
N PRO A 112 -23.12 -36.09 87.29
CA PRO A 112 -22.78 -37.51 87.24
C PRO A 112 -23.99 -38.35 87.70
N PRO A 113 -24.41 -39.40 86.96
CA PRO A 113 -23.80 -40.00 85.78
C PRO A 113 -24.63 -39.76 84.50
N ALA A 114 -24.50 -38.60 83.86
CA ALA A 114 -24.95 -38.45 82.47
C ALA A 114 -24.00 -39.23 81.54
N LEU A 115 -24.53 -40.18 80.77
CA LEU A 115 -23.75 -40.95 79.80
C LEU A 115 -23.29 -40.02 78.66
N PRO A 116 -21.99 -39.98 78.31
CA PRO A 116 -21.53 -39.19 77.18
C PRO A 116 -22.14 -39.67 75.86
N ILE A 117 -22.53 -38.73 75.02
CA ILE A 117 -23.14 -38.98 73.72
C ILE A 117 -22.03 -38.96 72.67
N ALA A 118 -21.89 -40.05 71.92
CA ALA A 118 -20.90 -40.13 70.86
C ALA A 118 -21.45 -39.51 69.57
N ILE A 119 -20.77 -38.50 69.06
CA ILE A 119 -21.01 -37.95 67.72
C ILE A 119 -19.87 -38.40 66.81
N SER A 120 -20.23 -39.11 65.75
CA SER A 120 -19.29 -39.60 64.73
C SER A 120 -19.39 -38.79 63.45
N PHE A 121 -18.33 -38.77 62.66
CA PHE A 121 -18.38 -38.15 61.34
C PHE A 121 -17.42 -38.79 60.35
N ASN A 122 -17.82 -38.75 59.08
CA ASN A 122 -17.06 -39.17 57.93
C ASN A 122 -16.90 -37.97 56.99
N LEU A 123 -15.65 -37.63 56.66
CA LEU A 123 -15.28 -36.66 55.65
C LEU A 123 -14.77 -37.40 54.41
N ASN A 124 -15.59 -37.47 53.38
CA ASN A 124 -15.16 -37.92 52.07
C ASN A 124 -14.52 -36.73 51.34
N VAL A 125 -13.20 -36.65 51.35
CA VAL A 125 -12.46 -35.61 50.63
C VAL A 125 -12.37 -36.01 49.17
N ILE A 126 -13.07 -35.29 48.30
CA ILE A 126 -13.11 -35.57 46.87
C ILE A 126 -12.32 -34.49 46.14
N GLU A 127 -11.49 -34.89 45.19
CA GLU A 127 -10.75 -33.94 44.35
C GLU A 127 -11.74 -33.09 43.55
N LYS A 128 -11.61 -31.77 43.63
CA LYS A 128 -12.41 -30.86 42.82
C LYS A 128 -11.85 -30.83 41.41
N ASP A 129 -12.69 -31.16 40.43
CA ASP A 129 -12.39 -31.02 39.01
C ASP A 129 -11.81 -29.62 38.72
N SER A 130 -10.51 -29.59 38.42
CA SER A 130 -9.75 -28.37 38.16
C SER A 130 -9.26 -28.41 36.73
N TYR A 131 -10.06 -27.84 35.84
CA TYR A 131 -9.73 -27.59 34.44
C TYR A 131 -9.28 -26.14 34.28
N ASN A 132 -8.24 -25.90 33.49
CA ASN A 132 -7.82 -24.56 33.11
C ASN A 132 -6.92 -24.62 31.88
N VAL A 133 -7.08 -23.66 30.97
CA VAL A 133 -6.35 -23.61 29.69
C VAL A 133 -5.39 -22.42 29.68
N GLY A 134 -4.17 -22.66 29.22
CA GLY A 134 -3.24 -21.63 28.79
C GLY A 134 -3.13 -21.67 27.27
N LEU A 135 -3.14 -20.50 26.63
CA LEU A 135 -2.91 -20.34 25.21
C LEU A 135 -1.92 -19.20 25.00
N TYR A 136 -0.87 -19.41 24.21
CA TYR A 136 0.16 -18.42 23.92
C TYR A 136 0.50 -18.44 22.43
N ILE A 137 0.86 -17.28 21.89
CA ILE A 137 1.29 -17.11 20.51
C ILE A 137 2.63 -16.40 20.49
N ASN A 138 3.67 -17.04 19.94
CA ASN A 138 5.07 -16.60 20.04
C ASN A 138 5.44 -16.18 21.47
N ASP A 139 5.13 -17.04 22.47
CA ASP A 139 5.31 -16.80 23.91
C ASP A 139 4.54 -15.59 24.51
N ALA A 140 3.60 -15.01 23.78
CA ALA A 140 2.79 -13.85 24.19
C ALA A 140 1.27 -14.14 24.18
N LYS A 141 0.47 -13.17 24.64
CA LYS A 141 -1.00 -13.21 24.50
C LYS A 141 -1.51 -12.52 23.23
N GLU A 142 -0.66 -11.72 22.63
CA GLU A 142 -0.96 -10.90 21.47
C GLU A 142 0.33 -10.73 20.66
N VAL A 143 0.23 -10.84 19.35
CA VAL A 143 1.33 -10.62 18.42
C VAL A 143 0.86 -9.69 17.31
N SER A 144 1.75 -8.80 16.87
CA SER A 144 1.54 -7.95 15.71
C SER A 144 2.57 -8.28 14.63
N GLY A 145 2.16 -8.26 13.37
CA GLY A 145 3.04 -8.47 12.23
C GLY A 145 2.55 -7.74 10.99
N GLU A 146 3.42 -7.62 10.00
CA GLU A 146 3.06 -7.17 8.66
C GLU A 146 2.87 -8.40 7.76
N VAL A 147 1.88 -8.35 6.88
CA VAL A 147 1.61 -9.44 5.92
C VAL A 147 1.37 -8.86 4.53
N THR A 148 2.02 -9.46 3.54
CA THR A 148 1.80 -9.13 2.13
C THR A 148 0.79 -10.12 1.55
N PRO A 149 -0.18 -9.70 0.73
CA PRO A 149 -1.04 -10.64 0.01
C PRO A 149 -0.25 -11.72 -0.73
N ASP A 150 -0.76 -12.96 -0.67
CA ASP A 150 -0.15 -14.19 -1.22
C ASP A 150 1.20 -14.62 -0.59
N GLU A 151 1.67 -13.95 0.48
CA GLU A 151 2.81 -14.37 1.31
C GLU A 151 2.34 -14.74 2.73
N PRO A 152 2.28 -16.04 3.09
CA PRO A 152 1.81 -16.45 4.41
C PRO A 152 2.80 -16.07 5.51
N VAL A 153 2.27 -15.60 6.64
CA VAL A 153 3.02 -15.41 7.89
C VAL A 153 2.77 -16.58 8.84
N GLU A 154 3.80 -17.01 9.57
CA GLU A 154 3.74 -18.15 10.48
C GLU A 154 3.87 -17.71 11.95
N PHE A 155 3.09 -18.33 12.82
CA PHE A 155 3.09 -18.13 14.27
C PHE A 155 3.16 -19.46 15.01
N ASP A 156 3.91 -19.51 16.10
CA ASP A 156 3.93 -20.64 17.03
C ASP A 156 2.80 -20.46 18.06
N LEU A 157 1.87 -21.41 18.10
CA LEU A 157 0.72 -21.44 19.00
C LEU A 157 0.91 -22.54 20.06
N GLU A 158 1.21 -22.15 21.30
CA GLU A 158 1.32 -23.07 22.43
C GLU A 158 -0.03 -23.24 23.13
N VAL A 159 -0.53 -24.47 23.16
CA VAL A 159 -1.72 -24.88 23.92
C VAL A 159 -1.27 -25.62 25.17
N ARG A 160 -1.71 -25.16 26.35
CA ARG A 160 -1.28 -25.73 27.63
C ARG A 160 -2.46 -26.11 28.52
N ASN A 161 -2.43 -27.34 29.04
CA ASN A 161 -3.31 -27.73 30.13
C ASN A 161 -2.71 -27.29 31.47
N THR A 162 -3.32 -26.29 32.10
CA THR A 162 -2.92 -25.78 33.41
C THR A 162 -3.80 -26.30 34.55
N GLY A 163 -4.76 -27.16 34.24
CA GLY A 163 -5.57 -27.90 35.19
C GLY A 163 -4.84 -29.11 35.79
N ARG A 164 -5.47 -29.73 36.79
CA ARG A 164 -4.93 -30.92 37.50
C ARG A 164 -5.33 -32.25 36.86
N PHE A 165 -6.27 -32.21 35.91
CA PHE A 165 -6.78 -33.39 35.21
C PHE A 165 -6.33 -33.39 33.76
N ARG A 166 -6.30 -34.57 33.14
CA ARG A 166 -6.22 -34.67 31.68
C ARG A 166 -7.45 -34.01 31.07
N ASP A 167 -7.23 -33.20 30.05
CA ASP A 167 -8.28 -32.43 29.40
C ASP A 167 -8.25 -32.65 27.88
N LEU A 168 -9.39 -32.38 27.24
CA LEU A 168 -9.51 -32.25 25.80
C LEU A 168 -9.76 -30.78 25.51
N ILE A 169 -8.77 -30.11 24.91
CA ILE A 169 -8.82 -28.68 24.63
C ILE A 169 -9.17 -28.51 23.15
N GLU A 170 -10.30 -27.84 22.88
CA GLU A 170 -10.75 -27.52 21.53
C GLU A 170 -10.19 -26.15 21.12
N VAL A 171 -9.42 -26.12 20.05
CA VAL A 171 -8.84 -24.92 19.46
C VAL A 171 -9.67 -24.51 18.26
N TYR A 172 -10.12 -23.25 18.23
CA TYR A 172 -10.92 -22.73 17.13
C TYR A 172 -10.75 -21.22 16.95
N ILE A 173 -11.17 -20.74 15.78
CA ILE A 173 -11.19 -19.31 15.44
C ILE A 173 -12.66 -18.90 15.33
N PRO A 174 -13.19 -18.08 16.27
CA PRO A 174 -14.61 -17.73 16.28
C PRO A 174 -15.06 -16.94 15.05
N GLU A 175 -14.19 -16.08 14.53
CA GLU A 175 -14.46 -15.23 13.38
C GLU A 175 -13.16 -14.99 12.61
N VAL A 176 -13.20 -15.21 11.29
CA VAL A 176 -12.10 -14.96 10.39
C VAL A 176 -12.39 -13.66 9.64
N PRO A 177 -11.52 -12.63 9.73
CA PRO A 177 -11.70 -11.40 8.98
C PRO A 177 -11.81 -11.64 7.47
N ALA A 178 -12.57 -10.78 6.77
CA ALA A 178 -12.75 -10.91 5.33
C ALA A 178 -11.40 -10.84 4.60
N GLY A 179 -11.14 -11.85 3.76
CA GLY A 179 -9.90 -11.97 2.98
C GLY A 179 -8.74 -12.67 3.68
N TRP A 180 -8.89 -13.05 4.95
CA TRP A 180 -7.89 -13.84 5.68
C TRP A 180 -8.14 -15.34 5.51
N GLN A 181 -7.07 -16.12 5.42
CA GLN A 181 -7.06 -17.58 5.25
C GLN A 181 -6.11 -18.23 6.28
N PRO A 182 -6.57 -18.46 7.51
CA PRO A 182 -5.78 -19.17 8.51
C PRO A 182 -5.77 -20.69 8.23
N ARG A 183 -4.60 -21.32 8.38
CA ARG A 183 -4.39 -22.78 8.33
C ARG A 183 -3.56 -23.19 9.53
N LEU A 184 -3.97 -24.25 10.20
CA LEU A 184 -3.31 -24.75 11.41
C LEU A 184 -2.57 -26.05 11.09
N TYR A 185 -1.35 -26.21 11.61
CA TYR A 185 -0.52 -27.38 11.41
C TYR A 185 -0.08 -27.97 12.75
N ASP A 186 -0.08 -29.30 12.83
CA ASP A 186 0.55 -30.06 13.93
C ASP A 186 1.74 -30.83 13.35
N GLY A 187 2.96 -30.36 13.63
CA GLY A 187 4.14 -30.77 12.88
C GLY A 187 4.03 -30.39 11.40
N ASP A 188 4.10 -31.39 10.51
CA ASP A 188 4.03 -31.20 9.06
C ASP A 188 2.62 -31.44 8.47
N GLU A 189 1.64 -31.82 9.29
CA GLU A 189 0.28 -32.13 8.85
C GLU A 189 -0.65 -30.93 9.03
N GLU A 190 -1.41 -30.58 7.98
CA GLU A 190 -2.45 -29.56 8.05
C GLU A 190 -3.70 -30.13 8.72
N ILE A 191 -4.27 -29.36 9.64
CA ILE A 191 -5.35 -29.81 10.52
C ILE A 191 -6.56 -28.89 10.36
N ASP A 192 -7.74 -29.50 10.25
CA ASP A 192 -9.01 -28.78 10.20
C ASP A 192 -9.38 -28.16 11.57
N LEU A 193 -9.94 -26.95 11.53
CA LEU A 193 -10.53 -26.29 12.69
C LEU A 193 -12.06 -26.53 12.74
N PRO A 194 -12.65 -26.75 13.93
CA PRO A 194 -12.01 -26.80 15.26
C PRO A 194 -11.17 -28.06 15.46
N TYR A 195 -10.04 -27.93 16.17
CA TYR A 195 -9.13 -29.04 16.45
C TYR A 195 -9.15 -29.43 17.93
N SER A 196 -9.27 -30.73 18.23
CA SER A 196 -9.35 -31.24 19.60
C SER A 196 -8.05 -31.90 20.06
N LEU A 197 -7.42 -31.33 21.08
CA LEU A 197 -6.11 -31.75 21.57
C LEU A 197 -6.21 -32.37 22.98
N ALA A 198 -5.83 -33.63 23.12
CA ALA A 198 -5.88 -34.33 24.40
C ALA A 198 -4.57 -34.14 25.18
N LEU A 199 -4.61 -33.34 26.25
CA LEU A 199 -3.42 -32.99 27.04
C LEU A 199 -3.46 -33.53 28.47
N PRO A 200 -2.42 -34.26 28.92
CA PRO A 200 -2.19 -34.50 30.35
C PRO A 200 -2.15 -33.22 31.20
N SER A 201 -2.29 -33.37 32.51
CA SER A 201 -2.13 -32.23 33.42
C SER A 201 -0.72 -31.65 33.33
N GLY A 202 -0.62 -30.32 33.21
CA GLY A 202 0.63 -29.58 33.21
C GLY A 202 1.40 -29.57 31.89
N SER A 203 1.01 -30.38 30.89
CA SER A 203 1.68 -30.44 29.59
C SER A 203 1.23 -29.32 28.65
N SER A 204 2.12 -28.96 27.72
CA SER A 204 1.83 -28.11 26.57
C SER A 204 2.14 -28.82 25.25
N HIS A 205 1.60 -28.28 24.16
CA HIS A 205 1.82 -28.71 22.78
C HIS A 205 1.90 -27.47 21.89
N HIS A 206 2.77 -27.51 20.89
CA HIS A 206 3.00 -26.42 19.95
C HIS A 206 2.39 -26.74 18.60
N LEU A 207 1.67 -25.78 18.04
CA LEU A 207 1.02 -25.84 16.73
C LEU A 207 1.53 -24.69 15.88
N THR A 208 1.62 -24.86 14.57
CA THR A 208 1.99 -23.77 13.66
C THR A 208 0.74 -23.18 13.03
N LEU A 209 0.46 -21.91 13.29
CA LEU A 209 -0.61 -21.15 12.63
C LEU A 209 -0.01 -20.39 11.45
N LYS A 210 -0.41 -20.73 10.23
CA LYS A 210 -0.09 -19.97 9.02
C LYS A 210 -1.28 -19.10 8.64
N VAL A 211 -1.04 -17.82 8.37
CA VAL A 211 -2.09 -16.88 7.95
C VAL A 211 -1.69 -16.28 6.62
N GLU A 212 -2.49 -16.56 5.60
CA GLU A 212 -2.40 -15.95 4.28
C GLU A 212 -3.53 -14.93 4.12
N VAL A 213 -3.29 -13.82 3.41
CA VAL A 213 -4.33 -12.82 3.11
C VAL A 213 -4.41 -12.58 1.61
N ASN A 214 -5.61 -12.25 1.12
CA ASN A 214 -5.81 -11.91 -0.30
C ASN A 214 -5.74 -10.38 -0.54
N GLU A 215 -5.75 -9.98 -1.83
CA GLU A 215 -5.65 -8.56 -2.25
C GLU A 215 -6.75 -7.64 -1.66
N ASN A 216 -7.89 -8.18 -1.23
CA ASN A 216 -9.01 -7.42 -0.69
C ASN A 216 -9.02 -7.38 0.85
N ALA A 217 -8.08 -8.05 1.50
CA ALA A 217 -7.98 -8.09 2.95
C ALA A 217 -7.63 -6.71 3.50
N ARG A 218 -8.20 -6.37 4.66
CA ARG A 218 -7.84 -5.15 5.41
C ARG A 218 -7.00 -5.53 6.62
N SER A 219 -6.18 -4.59 7.09
CA SER A 219 -5.55 -4.69 8.40
C SER A 219 -6.60 -4.92 9.47
N GLY A 220 -6.28 -5.79 10.43
CA GLY A 220 -7.25 -6.22 11.42
C GLY A 220 -6.67 -7.21 12.41
N SER A 221 -7.56 -7.75 13.24
CA SER A 221 -7.21 -8.68 14.31
C SER A 221 -8.02 -9.96 14.19
N MET A 222 -7.39 -11.09 14.43
CA MET A 222 -8.03 -12.41 14.51
C MET A 222 -7.78 -13.02 15.88
N ARG A 223 -8.84 -13.53 16.52
CA ARG A 223 -8.77 -14.14 17.85
C ARG A 223 -8.81 -15.67 17.73
N ILE A 224 -7.89 -16.34 18.40
CA ILE A 224 -7.85 -17.81 18.52
C ILE A 224 -8.23 -18.17 19.95
N VAL A 225 -9.07 -19.19 20.11
CA VAL A 225 -9.61 -19.63 21.40
C VAL A 225 -9.23 -21.09 21.63
N GLY A 226 -8.77 -21.41 22.84
CA GLY A 226 -8.62 -22.76 23.35
C GLY A 226 -9.61 -22.96 24.51
N GLU A 227 -10.53 -23.90 24.36
CA GLU A 227 -11.62 -24.17 25.29
C GLU A 227 -11.53 -25.58 25.89
N SER A 228 -11.60 -25.68 27.21
CA SER A 228 -11.67 -26.96 27.91
C SER A 228 -13.01 -27.64 27.65
N GLN A 229 -13.00 -28.86 27.14
CA GLN A 229 -14.22 -29.67 27.04
C GLN A 229 -14.60 -30.30 28.39
N GLY A 230 -13.64 -30.48 29.30
CA GLY A 230 -13.93 -30.92 30.67
C GLY A 230 -14.69 -29.86 31.49
N ASN A 231 -14.46 -28.58 31.21
CA ASN A 231 -15.25 -27.48 31.76
C ASN A 231 -15.24 -26.27 30.83
N ARG A 232 -16.31 -26.10 30.04
CA ARG A 232 -16.47 -25.03 29.04
C ARG A 232 -16.43 -23.60 29.59
N SER A 233 -16.58 -23.41 30.91
CA SER A 233 -16.34 -22.11 31.54
C SER A 233 -14.85 -21.72 31.58
N LYS A 234 -13.95 -22.64 31.21
CA LYS A 234 -12.50 -22.47 31.22
C LYS A 234 -11.99 -22.43 29.79
N ASN A 235 -11.64 -21.23 29.35
CA ASN A 235 -11.01 -20.99 28.07
C ASN A 235 -9.88 -19.97 28.20
N ALA A 236 -9.02 -19.94 27.20
CA ALA A 236 -8.03 -18.89 26.99
C ALA A 236 -8.09 -18.44 25.53
N SER A 237 -7.65 -17.22 25.27
CA SER A 237 -7.56 -16.70 23.92
C SER A 237 -6.27 -15.92 23.70
N VAL A 238 -5.86 -15.86 22.44
CA VAL A 238 -4.76 -15.03 21.94
C VAL A 238 -5.22 -14.25 20.73
N THR A 239 -4.55 -13.13 20.45
CA THR A 239 -4.88 -12.24 19.33
C THR A 239 -3.70 -12.11 18.37
N VAL A 240 -3.97 -12.25 17.08
CA VAL A 240 -3.04 -11.92 16.00
C VAL A 240 -3.52 -10.62 15.35
N ASN A 241 -2.69 -9.58 15.36
CA ASN A 241 -2.91 -8.35 14.61
C ASN A 241 -2.02 -8.36 13.38
N LEU A 242 -2.61 -8.20 12.19
CA LEU A 242 -1.84 -8.07 10.96
C LEU A 242 -2.12 -6.71 10.33
N ASP A 243 -1.05 -6.01 10.03
CA ASP A 243 -1.06 -4.88 9.11
C ASP A 243 -0.86 -5.43 7.69
N VAL A 244 -1.92 -5.34 6.88
CA VAL A 244 -1.88 -5.80 5.49
C VAL A 244 -1.11 -4.77 4.67
N GLY A 245 0.10 -5.13 4.27
CA GLY A 245 0.93 -4.35 3.38
C GLY A 245 0.29 -4.21 2.00
N VAL A 246 0.49 -3.05 1.37
CA VAL A 246 0.10 -2.86 -0.02
C VAL A 246 1.13 -3.60 -0.88
N VAL A 247 0.70 -4.61 -1.65
CA VAL A 247 1.55 -5.17 -2.71
C VAL A 247 1.83 -4.05 -3.70
N VAL A 248 3.01 -3.45 -3.63
CA VAL A 248 3.51 -2.63 -4.73
C VAL A 248 3.95 -3.62 -5.81
N LYS A 249 3.00 -4.05 -6.64
CA LYS A 249 3.29 -4.85 -7.84
C LYS A 249 4.47 -4.18 -8.55
N GLY A 250 5.54 -4.91 -8.83
CA GLY A 250 6.68 -4.36 -9.57
C GLY A 250 6.19 -3.88 -10.94
N TYR A 251 6.06 -2.57 -11.09
CA TYR A 251 5.62 -1.94 -12.34
C TYR A 251 6.72 -0.96 -12.80
N ASP A 252 6.96 -0.91 -14.10
CA ASP A 252 7.83 0.11 -14.74
C ASP A 252 6.97 0.90 -15.71
N VAL A 253 7.13 2.22 -15.73
CA VAL A 253 6.40 3.10 -16.66
C VAL A 253 7.40 3.88 -17.47
N ARG A 254 7.22 3.84 -18.80
CA ARG A 254 7.97 4.67 -19.73
C ARG A 254 7.02 5.61 -20.42
N ILE A 255 7.29 6.91 -20.28
CA ILE A 255 6.55 7.97 -20.93
C ILE A 255 7.51 8.67 -21.89
N ASP A 256 7.29 8.43 -23.18
CA ASP A 256 8.05 9.01 -24.26
C ASP A 256 7.30 10.24 -24.78
N ILE A 257 7.80 11.42 -24.40
CA ILE A 257 7.33 12.72 -24.87
C ILE A 257 8.52 13.64 -25.19
N PRO A 258 8.36 14.60 -26.12
CA PRO A 258 9.36 15.64 -26.31
C PRO A 258 9.48 16.52 -25.06
N LYS A 259 10.72 16.83 -24.66
CA LYS A 259 10.99 17.72 -23.52
C LYS A 259 10.63 19.17 -23.81
N GLN A 260 10.62 19.56 -25.07
CA GLN A 260 10.27 20.88 -25.54
C GLN A 260 9.32 20.77 -26.73
N VAL A 261 8.27 21.58 -26.75
CA VAL A 261 7.26 21.65 -27.79
C VAL A 261 7.07 23.10 -28.23
N ILE A 262 6.54 23.29 -29.43
CA ILE A 262 6.17 24.60 -29.95
C ILE A 262 4.67 24.77 -29.77
N VAL A 263 4.25 25.95 -29.32
CA VAL A 263 2.83 26.27 -29.16
C VAL A 263 2.07 26.15 -30.49
N ASN A 264 0.82 25.70 -30.42
CA ASN A 264 -0.08 25.43 -31.53
C ASN A 264 0.45 24.38 -32.53
N ARG A 265 1.40 23.53 -32.10
CA ARG A 265 1.88 22.36 -32.86
C ARG A 265 1.48 21.06 -32.17
N SER A 266 1.31 20.02 -32.98
CA SER A 266 0.91 18.69 -32.55
C SER A 266 2.12 17.78 -32.40
N TYR A 267 2.24 17.09 -31.26
CA TYR A 267 3.29 16.13 -30.98
C TYR A 267 2.71 14.79 -30.56
N GLU A 268 3.35 13.69 -30.97
CA GLU A 268 2.99 12.35 -30.52
C GLU A 268 3.68 12.06 -29.18
N GLY A 269 2.93 11.51 -28.24
CA GLY A 269 3.41 10.94 -26.99
C GLY A 269 3.03 9.47 -26.89
N ARG A 270 3.80 8.71 -26.13
CA ARG A 270 3.53 7.30 -25.83
C ARG A 270 3.73 7.03 -24.35
N ILE A 271 2.80 6.30 -23.76
CA ILE A 271 2.96 5.68 -22.45
C ILE A 271 3.05 4.16 -22.62
N THR A 272 4.01 3.54 -21.93
CA THR A 272 4.20 2.10 -21.87
C THR A 272 4.26 1.67 -20.41
N LEU A 273 3.37 0.77 -20.01
CA LEU A 273 3.33 0.17 -18.68
C LEU A 273 3.82 -1.27 -18.77
N PHE A 274 4.83 -1.63 -17.98
CA PHE A 274 5.35 -2.98 -17.84
C PHE A 274 4.79 -3.59 -16.56
N LEU A 275 4.14 -4.75 -16.69
CA LEU A 275 3.49 -5.46 -15.58
C LEU A 275 3.47 -6.95 -15.90
N GLU A 276 3.73 -7.80 -14.89
CA GLU A 276 3.86 -9.25 -15.10
C GLU A 276 2.54 -9.97 -15.40
N ASN A 277 1.41 -9.39 -14.98
CA ASN A 277 0.09 -9.99 -15.11
C ASN A 277 -0.72 -9.34 -16.22
N ASN A 278 -1.50 -10.16 -16.94
CA ASN A 278 -2.45 -9.69 -17.94
C ASN A 278 -3.64 -8.99 -17.25
N VAL A 279 -3.62 -7.67 -17.28
CA VAL A 279 -4.62 -6.79 -16.68
C VAL A 279 -4.92 -5.65 -17.66
N ARG A 280 -6.10 -5.03 -17.55
CA ARG A 280 -6.37 -3.76 -18.23
C ARG A 280 -6.21 -2.62 -17.25
N VAL A 281 -5.53 -1.57 -17.68
CA VAL A 281 -5.25 -0.40 -16.86
C VAL A 281 -5.83 0.83 -17.54
N MET A 282 -6.66 1.57 -16.81
CA MET A 282 -7.14 2.88 -17.24
C MET A 282 -6.10 3.93 -16.84
N VAL A 283 -5.75 4.80 -17.78
CA VAL A 283 -4.74 5.84 -17.61
C VAL A 283 -5.35 7.19 -17.92
N ASP A 284 -5.38 8.09 -16.94
CA ASP A 284 -5.79 9.47 -17.09
C ASP A 284 -4.57 10.40 -17.08
N ALA A 285 -4.36 11.11 -18.18
CA ALA A 285 -3.37 12.16 -18.32
C ALA A 285 -3.99 13.51 -17.95
N ILE A 286 -3.49 14.12 -16.89
CA ILE A 286 -4.01 15.36 -16.32
C ILE A 286 -2.94 16.44 -16.43
N SER A 287 -3.27 17.54 -17.09
CA SER A 287 -2.39 18.71 -17.24
C SER A 287 -3.19 20.00 -17.12
N ASP A 288 -2.48 21.12 -17.18
CA ASP A 288 -3.09 22.44 -17.37
C ASP A 288 -3.95 22.46 -18.66
N PRO A 289 -5.11 23.15 -18.68
CA PRO A 289 -6.00 23.21 -19.85
C PRO A 289 -5.35 23.80 -21.11
N SER A 290 -4.31 24.62 -20.97
CA SER A 290 -3.54 25.14 -22.10
C SER A 290 -2.58 24.09 -22.69
N LEU A 291 -2.48 22.88 -22.12
CA LEU A 291 -1.88 21.71 -22.74
C LEU A 291 -2.95 20.65 -23.00
N LEU A 292 -3.38 20.55 -24.26
CA LEU A 292 -4.37 19.58 -24.69
C LEU A 292 -3.71 18.21 -24.90
N ILE A 293 -4.29 17.18 -24.27
CA ILE A 293 -3.88 15.78 -24.40
C ILE A 293 -5.05 15.01 -25.01
N VAL A 294 -4.84 14.37 -26.16
CA VAL A 294 -5.91 13.70 -26.91
C VAL A 294 -5.50 12.28 -27.31
N PRO A 295 -6.18 11.23 -26.83
CA PRO A 295 -7.16 11.26 -25.74
C PRO A 295 -6.47 11.50 -24.38
N SER A 296 -7.15 12.18 -23.45
CA SER A 296 -6.67 12.35 -22.08
C SER A 296 -6.93 11.13 -21.19
N SER A 297 -7.88 10.27 -21.56
CA SER A 297 -8.16 8.99 -20.90
C SER A 297 -7.92 7.85 -21.88
N MET A 298 -7.08 6.91 -21.48
CA MET A 298 -6.57 5.80 -22.29
C MET A 298 -6.78 4.47 -21.58
N VAL A 299 -6.90 3.39 -22.34
CA VAL A 299 -6.93 2.02 -21.81
C VAL A 299 -5.71 1.29 -22.34
N LEU A 300 -4.92 0.71 -21.43
CA LEU A 300 -3.78 -0.13 -21.73
C LEU A 300 -4.17 -1.58 -21.46
N ASP A 301 -4.22 -2.38 -22.52
CA ASP A 301 -4.33 -3.83 -22.42
C ASP A 301 -2.91 -4.42 -22.25
N ILE A 302 -2.62 -5.01 -21.08
CA ILE A 302 -1.32 -5.66 -20.84
C ILE A 302 -1.37 -7.06 -21.45
N ASP A 303 -0.60 -7.28 -22.53
CA ASP A 303 -0.47 -8.58 -23.18
C ASP A 303 0.90 -9.20 -22.85
N GLY A 304 0.89 -10.16 -21.92
CA GLY A 304 2.07 -10.88 -21.46
C GLY A 304 2.91 -10.11 -20.45
N LYS A 305 3.49 -8.96 -20.85
CA LYS A 305 4.45 -8.20 -20.01
C LYS A 305 4.35 -6.68 -20.08
N PHE A 306 3.67 -6.13 -21.08
CA PHE A 306 3.49 -4.69 -21.20
C PHE A 306 2.25 -4.34 -22.02
N GLY A 307 1.80 -3.11 -21.87
CA GLY A 307 0.81 -2.47 -22.74
C GLY A 307 1.21 -1.03 -23.00
N SER A 308 0.77 -0.48 -24.13
CA SER A 308 1.12 0.89 -24.51
C SER A 308 -0.03 1.60 -25.17
N ALA A 309 -0.11 2.92 -24.98
CA ALA A 309 -1.05 3.80 -25.66
C ALA A 309 -0.31 5.02 -26.22
N ASN A 310 -0.76 5.49 -27.39
CA ASN A 310 -0.31 6.75 -27.97
C ASN A 310 -1.35 7.84 -27.70
N PHE A 311 -0.88 9.06 -27.55
CA PHE A 311 -1.70 10.26 -27.42
C PHE A 311 -1.04 11.43 -28.14
N THR A 312 -1.80 12.48 -28.39
CA THR A 312 -1.33 13.72 -29.01
C THR A 312 -1.30 14.85 -28.00
N LEU A 313 -0.25 15.66 -28.06
CA LEU A 313 -0.02 16.85 -27.24
C LEU A 313 -0.11 18.11 -28.09
N ILE A 314 -0.86 19.11 -27.64
CA ILE A 314 -0.88 20.46 -28.23
C ILE A 314 -0.88 21.50 -27.10
N ALA A 315 0.19 22.28 -26.99
CA ALA A 315 0.25 23.43 -26.09
C ALA A 315 -0.33 24.67 -26.79
N THR A 316 -1.23 25.41 -26.16
CA THR A 316 -1.84 26.63 -26.70
C THR A 316 -1.14 27.91 -26.22
N GLU A 317 -0.35 27.81 -25.15
CA GLU A 317 0.37 28.93 -24.54
C GLU A 317 1.82 28.54 -24.20
N PRO A 318 2.77 29.49 -24.23
CA PRO A 318 4.15 29.21 -23.85
C PRO A 318 4.25 29.11 -22.31
N SER A 319 4.67 27.94 -21.82
CA SER A 319 4.79 27.67 -20.38
C SER A 319 5.56 26.37 -20.12
N GLY A 320 5.97 26.17 -18.87
CA GLY A 320 6.37 24.85 -18.37
C GLY A 320 5.15 24.07 -17.93
N TYR A 321 4.92 22.89 -18.51
CA TYR A 321 3.80 22.03 -18.19
C TYR A 321 4.25 20.79 -17.41
N ALA A 322 3.43 20.40 -16.44
CA ALA A 322 3.50 19.10 -15.78
C ALA A 322 2.30 18.27 -16.22
N ILE A 323 2.55 17.03 -16.65
CA ILE A 323 1.52 16.05 -16.95
C ILE A 323 1.57 15.00 -15.85
N VAL A 324 0.44 14.80 -15.18
CA VAL A 324 0.25 13.78 -14.15
C VAL A 324 -0.54 12.62 -14.76
N PHE A 325 0.08 11.46 -14.87
CA PHE A 325 -0.56 10.22 -15.28
C PHE A 325 -1.06 9.48 -14.04
N ARG A 326 -2.38 9.32 -13.93
CA ARG A 326 -3.03 8.50 -12.91
C ARG A 326 -3.47 7.20 -13.54
N MET A 327 -3.20 6.09 -12.87
CA MET A 327 -3.49 4.77 -13.41
C MET A 327 -4.27 3.94 -12.39
N VAL A 328 -5.26 3.20 -12.87
CA VAL A 328 -6.10 2.31 -12.05
C VAL A 328 -6.33 1.02 -12.82
N ASP A 329 -6.11 -0.14 -12.19
CA ASP A 329 -6.41 -1.42 -12.82
C ASP A 329 -7.91 -1.75 -12.84
N THR A 330 -8.29 -2.83 -13.53
CA THR A 330 -9.68 -3.31 -13.58
C THR A 330 -10.29 -3.72 -12.24
N ASN A 331 -9.47 -3.97 -11.22
CA ASN A 331 -9.91 -4.31 -9.87
C ASN A 331 -10.06 -3.06 -8.99
N GLY A 332 -9.76 -1.87 -9.52
CA GLY A 332 -9.84 -0.60 -8.79
C GLY A 332 -8.61 -0.28 -7.96
N VAL A 333 -7.50 -0.99 -8.16
CA VAL A 333 -6.24 -0.73 -7.45
C VAL A 333 -5.51 0.43 -8.14
N PRO A 334 -5.25 1.55 -7.43
CA PRO A 334 -4.51 2.67 -8.00
C PRO A 334 -3.00 2.42 -7.99
N PHE A 335 -2.32 2.87 -9.04
CA PHE A 335 -0.86 2.95 -9.09
C PHE A 335 -0.40 4.33 -8.57
N PRO A 336 0.84 4.45 -8.08
CA PRO A 336 1.45 5.75 -7.82
C PRO A 336 1.41 6.64 -9.08
N PRO A 337 1.16 7.95 -8.93
CA PRO A 337 1.07 8.86 -10.07
C PRO A 337 2.45 9.13 -10.67
N GLU A 338 2.54 9.08 -12.00
CA GLU A 338 3.75 9.41 -12.74
C GLU A 338 3.68 10.85 -13.24
N VAL A 339 4.75 11.62 -13.07
CA VAL A 339 4.80 13.03 -13.45
C VAL A 339 5.92 13.28 -14.44
N VAL A 340 5.58 13.88 -15.56
CA VAL A 340 6.54 14.30 -16.59
C VAL A 340 6.40 15.79 -16.87
N TYR A 341 7.49 16.40 -17.29
CA TYR A 341 7.56 17.83 -17.57
C TYR A 341 7.94 18.07 -19.03
N LEU A 342 7.33 19.09 -19.62
CA LEU A 342 7.72 19.61 -20.93
C LEU A 342 7.65 21.14 -20.92
N GLU A 343 8.41 21.76 -21.80
CA GLU A 343 8.42 23.21 -22.00
C GLU A 343 7.80 23.58 -23.35
N ALA A 344 6.79 24.44 -23.35
CA ALA A 344 6.21 24.98 -24.57
C ALA A 344 6.79 26.38 -24.83
N VAL A 345 7.29 26.59 -26.05
CA VAL A 345 7.87 27.87 -26.47
C VAL A 345 7.18 28.40 -27.73
N GLU A 346 7.25 29.71 -27.93
CA GLU A 346 6.74 30.32 -29.16
C GLU A 346 7.63 29.95 -30.36
N PRO A 347 7.03 29.70 -31.54
CA PRO A 347 7.81 29.57 -32.78
C PRO A 347 8.53 30.90 -33.05
N SER A 348 9.79 30.84 -33.43
CA SER A 348 10.56 32.04 -33.73
C SER A 348 11.59 31.83 -34.83
N GLY A 349 11.87 32.91 -35.55
CA GLY A 349 12.87 32.92 -36.61
C GLY A 349 12.34 32.37 -37.93
N LEU A 350 13.27 32.24 -38.87
CA LEU A 350 13.00 31.96 -40.27
C LEU A 350 13.73 30.70 -40.70
N ALA A 351 13.08 29.87 -41.51
CA ALA A 351 13.72 28.82 -42.29
C ALA A 351 13.52 29.05 -43.79
N VAL A 352 14.48 28.58 -44.59
CA VAL A 352 14.38 28.60 -46.06
C VAL A 352 14.29 27.16 -46.55
N ILE A 353 13.34 26.88 -47.44
CA ILE A 353 13.30 25.65 -48.20
C ILE A 353 13.61 25.93 -49.67
N THR A 354 14.35 25.04 -50.33
CA THR A 354 14.72 25.21 -51.73
C THR A 354 14.93 23.85 -52.43
N SER A 355 15.13 23.87 -53.75
CA SER A 355 15.28 22.67 -54.57
C SER A 355 16.62 21.96 -54.30
N ALA A 356 16.79 20.79 -54.93
CA ALA A 356 18.05 20.04 -54.91
C ALA A 356 19.19 20.71 -55.71
N ASP A 357 18.93 21.82 -56.40
CA ASP A 357 19.96 22.54 -57.12
C ASP A 357 20.92 23.22 -56.12
N PRO A 358 22.19 22.80 -56.08
CA PRO A 358 23.10 23.25 -55.05
C PRO A 358 23.48 24.73 -55.19
N ARG A 359 23.18 25.36 -56.34
CA ARG A 359 23.37 26.80 -56.54
C ARG A 359 22.37 27.63 -55.75
N TYR A 360 21.11 27.19 -55.65
CA TYR A 360 20.12 27.85 -54.79
C TYR A 360 20.49 27.72 -53.31
N MET A 361 20.95 26.54 -52.89
CA MET A 361 21.48 26.33 -51.54
C MET A 361 22.68 27.24 -51.24
N ALA A 362 23.60 27.41 -52.19
CA ALA A 362 24.76 28.28 -52.03
C ALA A 362 24.33 29.74 -51.76
N VAL A 363 23.39 30.27 -52.54
CA VAL A 363 22.88 31.64 -52.36
C VAL A 363 22.11 31.76 -51.04
N ALA A 364 21.22 30.82 -50.72
CA ALA A 364 20.40 30.85 -49.51
C ALA A 364 21.23 30.73 -48.23
N SER A 365 22.28 29.89 -48.22
CA SER A 365 23.06 29.60 -47.00
C SER A 365 23.94 30.76 -46.52
N LEU A 366 24.04 31.84 -47.31
CA LEU A 366 24.69 33.09 -46.90
C LEU A 366 23.76 33.98 -46.07
N LEU A 367 22.47 33.68 -46.03
CA LEU A 367 21.52 34.43 -45.21
C LEU A 367 21.87 34.32 -43.73
N SER A 368 21.94 35.47 -43.09
CA SER A 368 22.08 35.60 -41.64
C SER A 368 21.02 36.56 -41.13
N GLY A 369 20.25 36.14 -40.14
CA GLY A 369 19.19 36.93 -39.51
C GLY A 369 19.55 37.16 -38.05
N ASN A 370 19.56 38.41 -37.58
CA ASN A 370 19.75 38.76 -36.16
C ASN A 370 20.87 38.00 -35.44
N ASN A 371 22.05 37.90 -36.07
CA ASN A 371 23.22 37.21 -35.52
C ASN A 371 23.09 35.67 -35.43
N THR A 372 22.12 35.08 -36.11
CA THR A 372 21.89 33.63 -36.24
C THR A 372 21.85 33.20 -37.70
N THR A 373 22.38 32.00 -37.99
CA THR A 373 22.31 31.39 -39.32
C THR A 373 20.89 30.96 -39.63
N VAL A 374 20.39 31.33 -40.81
CA VAL A 374 19.09 30.86 -41.30
C VAL A 374 19.27 29.42 -41.83
N PRO A 375 18.54 28.42 -41.31
CA PRO A 375 18.60 27.07 -41.84
C PRO A 375 18.06 27.04 -43.27
N VAL A 376 18.79 26.33 -44.13
CA VAL A 376 18.38 26.07 -45.51
C VAL A 376 18.16 24.58 -45.66
N ILE A 377 16.92 24.19 -45.97
CA ILE A 377 16.49 22.81 -46.04
C ILE A 377 16.16 22.48 -47.50
N GLN A 378 16.76 21.41 -48.00
CA GLN A 378 16.46 20.91 -49.32
C GLN A 378 15.11 20.16 -49.30
N VAL A 379 14.28 20.42 -50.29
CA VAL A 379 13.04 19.69 -50.54
C VAL A 379 13.02 19.14 -51.96
N GLU A 380 12.37 17.99 -52.12
CA GLU A 380 12.09 17.39 -53.42
C GLU A 380 10.61 17.66 -53.79
N ASP A 381 9.88 16.65 -54.25
CA ASP A 381 8.48 16.78 -54.66
C ASP A 381 7.47 16.83 -53.50
N ARG A 382 7.91 16.53 -52.27
CA ARG A 382 7.07 16.51 -51.06
C ARG A 382 7.87 16.91 -49.81
N VAL A 383 7.17 17.38 -48.78
CA VAL A 383 7.71 17.64 -47.45
C VAL A 383 7.60 16.35 -46.62
N SER A 384 8.75 15.75 -46.27
CA SER A 384 8.76 14.57 -45.39
C SER A 384 8.40 14.94 -43.94
N LYS A 385 8.05 13.93 -43.12
CA LYS A 385 7.85 14.13 -41.67
C LYS A 385 9.10 14.76 -41.02
N ASP A 386 10.29 14.27 -41.36
CA ASP A 386 11.54 14.82 -40.84
C ASP A 386 11.73 16.30 -41.19
N ILE A 387 11.37 16.72 -42.41
CA ILE A 387 11.42 18.14 -42.81
C ILE A 387 10.38 18.95 -42.04
N MET A 388 9.15 18.44 -41.90
CA MET A 388 8.13 19.10 -41.09
C MET A 388 8.60 19.31 -39.65
N ASP A 389 9.17 18.28 -39.03
CA ASP A 389 9.68 18.32 -37.66
C ASP A 389 10.84 19.34 -37.54
N MET A 390 11.72 19.43 -38.53
CA MET A 390 12.77 20.45 -38.60
C MET A 390 12.21 21.87 -38.74
N LEU A 391 11.04 22.04 -39.35
CA LEU A 391 10.41 23.35 -39.55
C LEU A 391 9.60 23.83 -38.35
N LEU A 392 9.09 22.92 -37.49
CA LEU A 392 8.23 23.25 -36.34
C LEU A 392 8.72 24.43 -35.48
N PRO A 393 10.03 24.59 -35.18
CA PRO A 393 10.53 25.70 -34.36
C PRO A 393 10.37 27.09 -34.99
N TYR A 394 10.19 27.19 -36.30
CA TYR A 394 10.23 28.46 -37.03
C TYR A 394 8.82 29.04 -37.24
N SER A 395 8.71 30.36 -37.08
CA SER A 395 7.47 31.10 -37.36
C SER A 395 7.23 31.26 -38.86
N ASP A 396 8.31 31.53 -39.59
CA ASP A 396 8.29 31.88 -41.00
C ASP A 396 9.06 30.86 -41.83
N VAL A 397 8.49 30.49 -42.99
CA VAL A 397 9.14 29.60 -43.96
C VAL A 397 9.16 30.30 -45.31
N ILE A 398 10.36 30.49 -45.85
CA ILE A 398 10.55 31.02 -47.22
C ILE A 398 10.78 29.87 -48.17
N ILE A 399 10.00 29.82 -49.23
CA ILE A 399 10.27 28.97 -50.39
C ILE A 399 11.14 29.76 -51.37
N LEU A 400 12.34 29.26 -51.64
CA LEU A 400 13.27 29.88 -52.58
C LEU A 400 13.28 29.11 -53.90
N GLY A 401 12.88 29.79 -54.97
CA GLY A 401 12.79 29.26 -56.32
C GLY A 401 11.38 29.35 -56.90
N SER A 402 11.27 29.34 -58.23
CA SER A 402 10.00 29.34 -58.95
C SER A 402 9.28 28.00 -58.82
N GLU A 403 8.08 27.87 -59.40
CA GLU A 403 7.33 26.60 -59.39
C GLU A 403 8.04 25.46 -60.12
N SER A 404 8.96 25.78 -61.05
CA SER A 404 9.78 24.76 -61.72
C SER A 404 10.91 24.23 -60.84
N GLU A 405 11.30 24.99 -59.81
CA GLU A 405 12.33 24.59 -58.84
C GLU A 405 11.71 23.92 -57.62
N VAL A 406 10.70 24.56 -57.03
CA VAL A 406 9.97 24.01 -55.88
C VAL A 406 8.48 24.07 -56.21
N SER A 407 7.88 22.89 -56.40
CA SER A 407 6.48 22.75 -56.81
C SER A 407 5.53 23.56 -55.91
N SER A 408 4.49 24.16 -56.49
CA SER A 408 3.41 24.83 -55.74
C SER A 408 2.64 23.88 -54.80
N LYS A 409 2.76 22.56 -55.00
CA LYS A 409 2.22 21.55 -54.05
C LYS A 409 2.84 21.67 -52.65
N ILE A 410 4.12 22.02 -52.57
CA ILE A 410 4.84 22.16 -51.29
C ILE A 410 4.20 23.25 -50.40
N GLU A 411 3.69 24.33 -50.99
CA GLU A 411 3.00 25.39 -50.24
C GLU A 411 1.77 24.87 -49.52
N SER A 412 1.00 23.99 -50.18
CA SER A 412 -0.21 23.40 -49.59
C SER A 412 0.11 22.46 -48.43
N GLU A 413 1.25 21.76 -48.50
CA GLU A 413 1.73 20.90 -47.42
C GLU A 413 2.14 21.72 -46.20
N LEU A 414 2.65 22.94 -46.39
CA LEU A 414 3.09 23.87 -45.33
C LEU A 414 1.99 24.79 -44.77
N SER A 415 0.71 24.46 -44.96
CA SER A 415 -0.44 25.29 -44.53
C SER A 415 -0.48 25.70 -43.05
N GLY A 416 0.30 25.04 -42.19
CA GLY A 416 0.46 25.41 -40.78
C GLY A 416 1.53 26.48 -40.50
N PHE A 417 2.25 26.98 -41.50
CA PHE A 417 3.34 27.96 -41.33
C PHE A 417 2.98 29.29 -41.98
N ASN A 418 3.67 30.38 -41.58
CA ASN A 418 3.64 31.61 -42.37
C ASN A 418 4.58 31.45 -43.57
N VAL A 419 4.02 31.04 -44.71
CA VAL A 419 4.79 30.70 -45.90
C VAL A 419 4.85 31.90 -46.86
N SER A 420 6.04 32.22 -47.37
CA SER A 420 6.20 33.17 -48.47
C SER A 420 7.17 32.62 -49.52
N ARG A 421 6.93 32.94 -50.80
CA ARG A 421 7.84 32.54 -51.89
C ARG A 421 8.69 33.71 -52.36
N ILE A 422 9.98 33.45 -52.55
CA ILE A 422 10.91 34.32 -53.25
C ILE A 422 11.36 33.62 -54.53
N ALA A 423 10.95 34.16 -55.67
CA ALA A 423 11.22 33.60 -56.98
C ALA A 423 11.28 34.68 -58.05
N GLY A 424 12.24 34.52 -58.98
CA GLY A 424 12.22 35.14 -60.30
C GLY A 424 11.98 34.07 -61.38
N SER A 425 12.25 34.42 -62.64
CA SER A 425 12.16 33.45 -63.75
C SER A 425 13.27 32.39 -63.72
N ASP A 426 14.42 32.72 -63.14
CA ASP A 426 15.57 31.83 -62.96
C ASP A 426 16.35 32.15 -61.67
N LEU A 427 17.49 31.48 -61.47
CA LEU A 427 18.38 31.70 -60.33
C LEU A 427 18.94 33.13 -60.30
N ALA A 428 19.21 33.73 -61.46
CA ALA A 428 19.77 35.07 -61.52
C ALA A 428 18.78 36.08 -60.92
N GLU A 429 17.55 36.11 -61.43
CA GLU A 429 16.50 36.96 -60.88
C GLU A 429 16.17 36.61 -59.42
N THR A 430 16.07 35.32 -59.10
CA THR A 430 15.75 34.87 -57.72
C THR A 430 16.81 35.33 -56.73
N SER A 431 18.10 35.25 -57.07
CA SER A 431 19.19 35.65 -56.19
C SER A 431 19.20 37.15 -55.89
N TRP A 432 18.89 37.98 -56.89
CA TRP A 432 18.77 39.44 -56.71
C TRP A 432 17.54 39.83 -55.90
N ILE A 433 16.40 39.20 -56.13
CA ILE A 433 15.18 39.43 -55.32
C ILE A 433 15.42 39.00 -53.87
N LEU A 434 16.08 37.86 -53.66
CA LEU A 434 16.44 37.39 -52.32
C LEU A 434 17.38 38.37 -51.62
N ALA A 435 18.42 38.84 -52.33
CA ALA A 435 19.35 39.83 -51.80
C ALA A 435 18.62 41.11 -51.39
N ASP A 436 17.75 41.64 -52.24
CA ASP A 436 17.00 42.88 -51.96
C ASP A 436 16.04 42.74 -50.77
N LYS A 437 15.37 41.60 -50.63
CA LYS A 437 14.38 41.38 -49.57
C LYS A 437 15.01 41.05 -48.23
N MET A 438 16.04 40.20 -48.23
CA MET A 438 16.54 39.58 -47.00
C MET A 438 17.77 40.28 -46.43
N TRP A 439 18.53 40.99 -47.26
CA TRP A 439 19.71 41.72 -46.81
C TRP A 439 19.36 43.18 -46.57
N SER A 440 19.67 43.66 -45.36
CA SER A 440 19.45 45.05 -44.97
C SER A 440 20.77 45.81 -44.95
N ASN A 441 20.77 47.03 -45.52
CA ASN A 441 21.87 48.01 -45.43
C ASN A 441 23.25 47.50 -45.89
N GLN A 442 23.29 46.65 -46.92
CA GLN A 442 24.55 46.16 -47.49
C GLN A 442 25.12 47.18 -48.47
N THR A 443 26.38 47.53 -48.30
CA THR A 443 27.08 48.47 -49.19
C THR A 443 27.70 47.78 -50.40
N ALA A 444 27.82 46.46 -50.38
CA ALA A 444 28.39 45.67 -51.46
C ALA A 444 27.63 44.35 -51.72
N VAL A 445 27.72 43.85 -52.95
CA VAL A 445 27.27 42.51 -53.35
C VAL A 445 28.41 41.77 -54.07
N VAL A 446 28.44 40.44 -53.97
CA VAL A 446 29.32 39.58 -54.78
C VAL A 446 28.54 39.08 -55.98
N VAL A 447 29.00 39.39 -57.19
CA VAL A 447 28.35 39.03 -58.45
C VAL A 447 29.08 37.86 -59.09
N SER A 448 28.32 36.82 -59.43
CA SER A 448 28.81 35.58 -60.05
C SER A 448 28.17 35.33 -61.41
N GLY A 449 28.89 34.65 -62.29
CA GLY A 449 28.32 33.96 -63.44
C GLY A 449 27.42 32.79 -63.03
N PRO A 450 26.61 32.25 -63.95
CA PRO A 450 25.54 31.31 -63.65
C PRO A 450 25.97 29.84 -63.58
N SER A 451 27.22 29.53 -63.97
CA SER A 451 27.74 28.17 -63.90
C SER A 451 27.96 27.74 -62.45
N GLU A 452 27.76 26.46 -62.17
CA GLU A 452 27.91 25.91 -60.81
C GLU A 452 29.31 26.17 -60.22
N ILE A 453 30.36 26.04 -61.04
CA ILE A 453 31.76 26.29 -60.65
C ILE A 453 31.96 27.76 -60.25
N ASP A 454 31.37 28.67 -61.01
CA ASP A 454 31.46 30.11 -60.72
C ASP A 454 30.74 30.45 -59.43
N VAL A 455 29.50 29.97 -59.27
CA VAL A 455 28.69 30.20 -58.06
C VAL A 455 29.42 29.72 -56.81
N PHE A 456 30.03 28.54 -56.81
CA PHE A 456 30.75 28.04 -55.63
C PHE A 456 32.05 28.78 -55.33
N ARG A 457 32.79 29.24 -56.35
CA ARG A 457 33.96 30.11 -56.14
C ARG A 457 33.54 31.43 -55.52
N SER A 458 32.50 32.04 -56.08
CA SER A 458 31.92 33.30 -55.62
C SER A 458 31.33 33.18 -54.21
N TYR A 459 30.73 32.03 -53.87
CA TYR A 459 30.23 31.72 -52.53
C TYR A 459 31.32 31.85 -51.46
N GLN A 460 32.53 31.36 -51.72
CA GLN A 460 33.63 31.48 -50.75
C GLN A 460 34.04 32.94 -50.50
N ILE A 461 33.99 33.78 -51.55
CA ILE A 461 34.26 35.21 -51.46
C ILE A 461 33.14 35.89 -50.66
N ALA A 462 31.88 35.63 -51.01
CA ALA A 462 30.71 36.18 -50.34
C ALA A 462 30.68 35.82 -48.84
N LYS A 463 30.95 34.55 -48.51
CA LYS A 463 31.00 34.06 -47.13
C LYS A 463 32.08 34.72 -46.30
N ARG A 464 33.30 34.86 -46.84
CA ARG A 464 34.42 35.52 -46.13
C ARG A 464 34.17 37.01 -45.90
N SER A 465 33.49 37.65 -46.85
CA SER A 465 33.20 39.08 -46.80
C SER A 465 31.90 39.40 -46.04
N GLY A 466 31.09 38.39 -45.70
CA GLY A 466 29.76 38.60 -45.09
C GLY A 466 28.81 39.36 -46.01
N LEU A 467 28.90 39.13 -47.33
CA LEU A 467 28.14 39.84 -48.36
C LEU A 467 27.14 38.92 -49.06
N PRO A 468 26.03 39.46 -49.61
CA PRO A 468 25.13 38.71 -50.46
C PRO A 468 25.83 38.21 -51.72
N LEU A 469 25.54 36.97 -52.12
CA LEU A 469 25.90 36.41 -53.42
C LEU A 469 24.70 36.56 -54.37
N VAL A 470 24.94 37.18 -55.52
CA VAL A 470 23.97 37.31 -56.60
C VAL A 470 24.53 36.74 -57.89
N VAL A 471 23.66 36.18 -58.70
CA VAL A 471 23.99 35.52 -59.97
C VAL A 471 23.48 36.38 -61.12
N CYS A 472 24.26 36.47 -62.19
CA CYS A 472 23.88 37.14 -63.43
C CYS A 472 24.05 36.18 -64.61
N GLY A 473 23.15 36.27 -65.58
CA GLY A 473 23.37 35.73 -66.93
C GLY A 473 24.26 36.64 -67.77
N ASP A 474 24.12 36.57 -69.08
CA ASP A 474 24.91 37.40 -70.00
C ASP A 474 24.49 38.88 -70.02
N GLU A 475 23.26 39.17 -69.58
CA GLU A 475 22.66 40.51 -69.54
C GLU A 475 21.85 40.74 -68.24
N LEU A 476 21.62 42.00 -67.88
CA LEU A 476 20.77 42.37 -66.76
C LEU A 476 19.31 42.49 -67.23
N THR A 477 18.42 41.68 -66.67
CA THR A 477 16.97 41.79 -66.95
C THR A 477 16.36 43.00 -66.25
N ASP A 478 15.14 43.38 -66.63
CA ASP A 478 14.39 44.46 -65.97
C ASP A 478 14.12 44.14 -64.48
N SER A 479 13.91 42.86 -64.15
CA SER A 479 13.72 42.37 -62.78
C SER A 479 14.97 42.57 -61.93
N ILE A 480 16.14 42.19 -62.47
CA ILE A 480 17.44 42.40 -61.83
C ILE A 480 17.72 43.90 -61.66
N THR A 481 17.49 44.69 -62.71
CA THR A 481 17.68 46.15 -62.69
C THR A 481 16.82 46.83 -61.63
N THR A 482 15.58 46.35 -61.44
CA THR A 482 14.66 46.84 -60.39
C THR A 482 15.19 46.51 -59.00
N SER A 483 15.65 45.27 -58.80
CA SER A 483 16.24 44.83 -57.53
C SER A 483 17.51 45.63 -57.19
N ILE A 484 18.39 45.85 -58.16
CA ILE A 484 19.59 46.69 -57.98
C ILE A 484 19.21 48.10 -57.55
N LYS A 485 18.26 48.75 -58.23
CA LYS A 485 17.82 50.12 -57.87
C LYS A 485 17.23 50.20 -56.47
N SER A 486 16.44 49.19 -56.08
CA SER A 486 15.90 49.04 -54.72
C SER A 486 17.03 48.92 -53.69
N MET A 487 18.02 48.07 -53.95
CA MET A 487 19.19 47.90 -53.09
C MET A 487 20.06 49.16 -53.02
N MET A 488 20.24 49.89 -54.14
CA MET A 488 20.96 51.17 -54.16
C MET A 488 20.27 52.22 -53.29
N ALA A 489 18.93 52.27 -53.31
CA ALA A 489 18.16 53.12 -52.40
C ALA A 489 18.33 52.73 -50.92
N LYS A 490 18.72 51.47 -50.64
CA LYS A 490 19.07 50.93 -49.31
C LYS A 490 20.57 51.02 -48.98
N GLY A 491 21.38 51.66 -49.84
CA GLY A 491 22.81 51.91 -49.60
C GLY A 491 23.79 51.01 -50.34
N LEU A 492 23.35 50.21 -51.31
CA LEU A 492 24.26 49.46 -52.19
C LEU A 492 25.09 50.42 -53.06
N GLU A 493 26.40 50.35 -52.95
CA GLU A 493 27.33 51.23 -53.68
C GLU A 493 28.33 50.44 -54.54
N LYS A 494 28.57 49.17 -54.23
CA LYS A 494 29.67 48.38 -54.81
C LYS A 494 29.22 47.00 -55.30
N ALA A 495 29.73 46.60 -56.46
CA ALA A 495 29.64 45.24 -56.98
C ALA A 495 31.04 44.63 -57.04
N ILE A 496 31.24 43.51 -56.35
CA ILE A 496 32.47 42.72 -56.38
C ILE A 496 32.26 41.62 -57.41
N ILE A 497 32.92 41.75 -58.56
CA ILE A 497 32.87 40.81 -59.66
C ILE A 497 33.78 39.63 -59.32
N ALA A 498 33.17 38.46 -59.19
CA ALA A 498 33.86 37.20 -58.96
C ALA A 498 34.07 36.46 -60.29
N SER A 499 33.75 35.17 -60.35
CA SER A 499 34.03 34.31 -61.51
C SER A 499 32.86 34.32 -62.51
N GLY A 500 33.17 34.24 -63.81
CA GLY A 500 32.20 33.95 -64.87
C GLY A 500 31.22 35.07 -65.25
N VAL A 501 31.47 36.33 -64.83
CA VAL A 501 30.61 37.48 -65.17
C VAL A 501 31.03 38.09 -66.51
N SER A 502 30.08 38.36 -67.40
CA SER A 502 30.32 38.96 -68.72
C SER A 502 30.69 40.46 -68.64
N ASP A 503 31.50 40.94 -69.59
CA ASP A 503 31.88 42.36 -69.69
C ASP A 503 30.68 43.29 -69.91
N SER A 504 29.62 42.79 -70.57
CA SER A 504 28.35 43.50 -70.76
C SER A 504 27.69 43.79 -69.42
N VAL A 505 27.58 42.80 -68.52
CA VAL A 505 27.03 42.97 -67.18
C VAL A 505 27.88 43.95 -66.37
N VAL A 506 29.21 43.82 -66.41
CA VAL A 506 30.12 44.74 -65.71
C VAL A 506 29.92 46.18 -66.16
N THR A 507 29.76 46.41 -67.47
CA THR A 507 29.51 47.73 -68.04
C THR A 507 28.16 48.28 -67.59
N SER A 508 27.11 47.45 -67.61
CA SER A 508 25.77 47.84 -67.17
C SER A 508 25.73 48.23 -65.69
N LEU A 509 26.41 47.49 -64.80
CA LEU A 509 26.51 47.83 -63.38
C LEU A 509 27.18 49.19 -63.15
N LYS A 510 28.24 49.52 -63.91
CA LYS A 510 28.89 50.84 -63.85
C LYS A 510 27.96 51.95 -64.33
N VAL A 511 27.22 51.72 -65.42
CA VAL A 511 26.25 52.69 -65.97
C VAL A 511 25.13 52.97 -64.97
N MET A 512 24.74 51.98 -64.17
CA MET A 512 23.76 52.14 -63.08
C MET A 512 24.29 52.94 -61.90
N GLY A 513 25.61 53.18 -61.82
CA GLY A 513 26.24 53.98 -60.77
C GLY A 513 26.94 53.19 -59.66
N LEU A 514 27.09 51.87 -59.82
CA LEU A 514 27.84 51.04 -58.87
C LEU A 514 29.35 51.12 -59.13
N SER A 515 30.13 51.17 -58.06
CA SER A 515 31.58 50.93 -58.12
C SER A 515 31.84 49.44 -58.34
N VAL A 516 32.70 49.09 -59.30
CA VAL A 516 32.98 47.70 -59.65
C VAL A 516 34.42 47.35 -59.29
N GLU A 517 34.59 46.30 -58.48
CA GLU A 517 35.89 45.72 -58.10
C GLU A 517 35.98 44.27 -58.58
N VAL A 518 37.15 43.83 -59.05
CA VAL A 518 37.37 42.44 -59.49
C VAL A 518 38.12 41.69 -58.37
N SER A 519 37.61 40.53 -57.95
CA SER A 519 38.13 39.74 -56.82
C SER A 519 39.13 38.66 -57.21
#